data_AF-A0A8B6GUI7-F1
#
_entry.id   AF-A0A8B6GUI7-F1
#
_cell.length_a   1.000
_cell.length_b   1.000
_cell.length_c   1.000
_cell.angle_alpha   90.00
_cell.angle_beta   90.00
_cell.angle_gamma   90.00
#
_symmetry.space_group_name_H-M   'P 1'
#
loop_
_entity.id
_entity.type
_entity.pdbx_description
1 polymer ?
#
loop_
_entity_poly.entity_id
_entity_poly.type
_entity_poly.pdbx_seq_one_letter_code
_entity_poly.pdbx_strand_id
1 'polypeptide(L)'
;MNLRLKKELEMKERLEMDKQEKEKEDEFKLKQDELKLKQAELEMRERLEMEKLKIEMVKEESNTKVQSKSDYFDAAKNIRLVPKFCEKTVDKYFPQFEKIANNLKWPKPYWTTMLQSVFEGKAS
;
A
#
# COMPACT_ATOMS: atom_id res chain seq x y z
N MET A 1 -78.38 -9.28 -27.04
CA MET A 1 -77.09 -9.75 -26.45
C MET A 1 -77.40 -10.35 -25.08
N ASN A 2 -76.92 -11.56 -24.78
CA ASN A 2 -77.27 -12.30 -23.56
C ASN A 2 -76.61 -11.65 -22.32
N LEU A 3 -77.39 -11.35 -21.27
CA LEU A 3 -76.93 -10.66 -20.05
C LEU A 3 -75.79 -11.40 -19.32
N ARG A 4 -75.75 -12.73 -19.43
CA ARG A 4 -74.66 -13.58 -18.94
C ARG A 4 -73.33 -13.30 -19.64
N LEU A 5 -73.36 -13.19 -20.97
CA LEU A 5 -72.17 -12.97 -21.79
C LEU A 5 -71.52 -11.62 -21.49
N LYS A 6 -72.34 -10.61 -21.22
CA LYS A 6 -71.87 -9.27 -20.85
C LYS A 6 -71.12 -9.29 -19.50
N LYS A 7 -71.67 -9.97 -18.50
CA LYS A 7 -71.03 -10.13 -17.18
C LYS A 7 -69.71 -10.91 -17.23
N GLU A 8 -69.63 -11.95 -18.06
CA GLU A 8 -68.38 -12.71 -18.24
C GLU A 8 -67.28 -11.89 -18.90
N LEU A 9 -67.62 -11.06 -19.89
CA LEU A 9 -66.67 -10.14 -20.52
C LEU A 9 -66.13 -9.11 -19.52
N GLU A 10 -67.00 -8.45 -18.76
CA GLU A 10 -66.60 -7.47 -17.75
C GLU A 10 -65.70 -8.10 -16.66
N MET A 11 -66.00 -9.34 -16.25
CA MET A 11 -65.17 -10.06 -15.29
C MET A 11 -63.79 -10.41 -15.86
N LYS A 12 -63.73 -10.79 -17.13
CA LYS A 12 -62.48 -11.12 -17.81
C LYS A 12 -61.58 -9.88 -18.00
N GLU A 13 -62.16 -8.75 -18.42
CA GLU A 13 -61.43 -7.48 -18.54
C GLU A 13 -60.87 -7.02 -17.19
N ARG A 14 -61.64 -7.20 -16.11
CA ARG A 14 -61.19 -6.85 -14.75
C ARG A 14 -60.01 -7.71 -14.30
N LEU A 15 -60.02 -9.00 -14.62
CA LEU A 15 -58.91 -9.92 -14.32
C LEU A 15 -57.66 -9.62 -15.16
N GLU A 16 -57.83 -9.23 -16.42
CA GLU A 16 -56.70 -8.83 -17.27
C GLU A 16 -56.05 -7.53 -16.78
N MET A 17 -56.84 -6.54 -16.35
CA MET A 17 -56.30 -5.31 -15.76
C MET A 17 -55.56 -5.58 -14.44
N ASP A 18 -56.13 -6.37 -13.54
CA ASP A 18 -55.49 -6.73 -12.25
C ASP A 18 -54.16 -7.45 -12.48
N LYS A 19 -54.13 -8.37 -13.46
CA LYS A 19 -52.92 -9.08 -13.84
C LYS A 19 -51.86 -8.13 -14.44
N GLN A 20 -52.25 -7.23 -15.34
CA GLN A 20 -51.33 -6.23 -15.90
C GLN A 20 -50.78 -5.26 -14.85
N GLU A 21 -51.61 -4.85 -13.89
CA GLU A 21 -51.19 -3.96 -12.80
C GLU A 21 -50.15 -4.67 -11.93
N LYS A 22 -50.41 -5.92 -11.56
CA LYS A 22 -49.48 -6.73 -10.78
C LYS A 22 -48.16 -6.99 -11.51
N GLU A 23 -48.20 -7.30 -12.80
CA GLU A 23 -46.97 -7.49 -13.61
C GLU A 23 -46.14 -6.19 -13.66
N LYS A 24 -46.79 -5.01 -13.76
CA LYS A 24 -46.09 -3.72 -13.72
C LYS A 24 -45.51 -3.41 -12.34
N GLU A 25 -46.23 -3.75 -11.27
CA GLU A 25 -45.75 -3.56 -9.90
C GLU A 25 -44.51 -4.43 -9.65
N ASP A 26 -44.56 -5.71 -10.04
CA ASP A 26 -43.44 -6.64 -9.92
C ASP A 26 -42.23 -6.17 -10.76
N GLU A 27 -42.45 -5.69 -11.99
CA GLU A 27 -41.39 -5.12 -12.83
C GLU A 27 -40.76 -3.88 -12.19
N PHE A 28 -41.56 -2.97 -11.66
CA PHE A 28 -41.07 -1.77 -11.01
C PHE A 28 -40.25 -2.11 -9.77
N LYS A 29 -40.72 -3.06 -8.97
CA LYS A 29 -40.04 -3.52 -7.75
C LYS A 29 -38.71 -4.18 -8.09
N LEU A 30 -38.68 -5.05 -9.11
CA LEU A 30 -37.45 -5.68 -9.58
C LEU A 30 -36.43 -4.63 -10.04
N LYS A 31 -36.88 -3.63 -10.79
CA LYS A 31 -36.01 -2.54 -11.28
C LYS A 31 -35.49 -1.67 -10.13
N GLN A 32 -36.30 -1.43 -9.11
CA GLN A 32 -35.89 -0.72 -7.91
C GLN A 32 -34.84 -1.50 -7.12
N ASP A 33 -35.00 -2.81 -6.98
CA ASP A 33 -34.05 -3.66 -6.29
C ASP A 33 -32.72 -3.81 -7.07
N GLU A 34 -32.77 -3.90 -8.41
CA GLU A 34 -31.57 -3.89 -9.25
C GLU A 34 -30.78 -2.58 -9.08
N LEU A 35 -31.46 -1.43 -9.04
CA LEU A 35 -30.82 -0.14 -8.83
C LEU A 35 -30.15 -0.05 -7.45
N LYS A 36 -30.83 -0.52 -6.40
CA LYS A 36 -30.24 -0.57 -5.05
C LYS A 36 -29.01 -1.47 -5.00
N LEU A 37 -29.07 -2.63 -5.66
CA LEU A 37 -27.94 -3.56 -5.72
C LEU A 37 -26.73 -2.93 -6.44
N LYS A 38 -26.96 -2.27 -7.58
CA LYS A 38 -25.91 -1.55 -8.32
C LYS A 38 -25.29 -0.42 -7.49
N GLN A 39 -26.10 0.34 -6.75
CA GLN A 39 -25.60 1.38 -5.84
C GLN A 39 -24.73 0.78 -4.73
N ALA A 40 -25.21 -0.28 -4.07
CA ALA A 40 -24.46 -0.94 -3.00
C ALA A 40 -23.13 -1.53 -3.50
N GLU A 41 -23.10 -2.11 -4.70
CA GLU A 41 -21.86 -2.63 -5.30
C GLU A 41 -20.86 -1.50 -5.60
N LEU A 42 -21.33 -0.37 -6.12
CA LEU A 42 -20.48 0.80 -6.38
C LEU A 42 -19.91 1.37 -5.09
N GLU A 43 -20.74 1.58 -4.06
CA GLU A 43 -20.29 2.06 -2.75
C GLU A 43 -19.27 1.09 -2.11
N MET A 44 -19.48 -0.21 -2.23
CA MET A 44 -18.54 -1.21 -1.73
C MET A 44 -17.20 -1.14 -2.49
N ARG A 45 -17.24 -0.99 -3.81
CA ARG A 45 -16.05 -0.83 -4.64
C ARG A 45 -15.27 0.43 -4.26
N GLU A 46 -15.94 1.57 -4.13
CA GLU A 46 -15.33 2.84 -3.72
C GLU A 46 -14.70 2.74 -2.32
N ARG A 47 -15.38 2.08 -1.37
CA ARG A 47 -14.82 1.83 -0.04
C ARG A 47 -13.55 0.99 -0.09
N LEU A 48 -13.56 -0.09 -0.89
CA LEU A 48 -12.38 -0.95 -1.05
C LEU A 48 -11.22 -0.20 -1.72
N GLU A 49 -11.49 0.65 -2.70
CA GLU A 49 -10.48 1.48 -3.35
C GLU A 49 -9.88 2.51 -2.39
N MET A 50 -10.72 3.20 -1.62
CA MET A 50 -10.28 4.15 -0.59
C MET A 50 -9.43 3.47 0.50
N GLU A 51 -9.82 2.28 0.96
CA GLU A 51 -9.04 1.52 1.93
C GLU A 51 -7.69 1.07 1.35
N LYS A 52 -7.66 0.62 0.10
CA LYS A 52 -6.39 0.28 -0.58
C LYS A 52 -5.45 1.47 -0.66
N LEU A 53 -5.94 2.62 -1.11
CA LEU A 53 -5.15 3.86 -1.18
C LEU A 53 -4.63 4.26 0.20
N LYS A 54 -5.46 4.15 1.24
CA LYS A 54 -5.05 4.44 2.61
C LYS A 54 -3.96 3.49 3.11
N ILE A 55 -4.07 2.20 2.80
CA ILE A 55 -3.03 1.21 3.13
C ILE A 55 -1.72 1.52 2.40
N GLU A 56 -1.79 1.88 1.11
CA GLU A 56 -0.61 2.29 0.34
C GLU A 56 0.05 3.55 0.91
N MET A 57 -0.72 4.56 1.28
CA MET A 57 -0.20 5.77 1.95
C MET A 57 0.48 5.43 3.28
N VAL A 58 -0.12 4.61 4.13
CA VAL A 58 0.49 4.18 5.40
C VAL A 58 1.76 3.37 5.16
N LYS A 59 1.80 2.55 4.11
CA LYS A 59 2.98 1.79 3.73
C LYS A 59 4.10 2.70 3.23
N GLU A 60 3.79 3.69 2.42
CA GLU A 60 4.77 4.71 2.00
C GLU A 60 5.27 5.51 3.19
N GLU A 61 4.39 6.06 4.04
CA GLU A 61 4.77 6.81 5.24
C GLU A 61 5.64 5.99 6.21
N SER A 62 5.34 4.69 6.35
CA SER A 62 6.17 3.76 7.14
C SER A 62 7.53 3.52 6.49
N ASN A 63 7.58 3.43 5.16
CA ASN A 63 8.84 3.26 4.43
C ASN A 63 9.71 4.52 4.54
N THR A 64 9.15 5.73 4.35
CA THR A 64 9.92 6.99 4.43
C THR A 64 10.39 7.34 5.85
N LYS A 65 9.63 6.94 6.88
CA LYS A 65 9.98 7.20 8.29
C LYS A 65 11.00 6.19 8.84
N VAL A 66 11.09 4.99 8.28
CA VAL A 66 12.11 3.99 8.62
C VAL A 66 13.42 4.24 7.85
N GLN A 67 13.36 4.67 6.58
CA GLN A 67 14.53 5.03 5.78
C GLN A 67 15.32 6.21 6.38
N SER A 68 14.62 7.21 6.95
CA SER A 68 15.25 8.47 7.39
C SER A 68 16.06 8.39 8.69
N LYS A 69 15.96 7.32 9.48
CA LYS A 69 16.77 7.13 10.70
C LYS A 69 17.63 5.87 10.72
N SER A 70 17.31 4.84 9.94
CA SER A 70 18.05 3.57 9.97
C SER A 70 19.10 3.44 8.86
N ASP A 71 18.99 4.16 7.75
CA ASP A 71 19.94 4.07 6.63
C ASP A 71 21.07 5.12 6.70
N TYR A 72 21.03 6.07 7.63
CA TYR A 72 22.16 6.98 7.81
C TYR A 72 23.27 6.26 8.58
N PHE A 73 24.29 5.86 7.83
CA PHE A 73 25.49 5.29 8.40
C PHE A 73 26.22 6.30 9.29
N ASP A 74 26.13 6.09 10.60
CA ASP A 74 26.76 6.93 11.61
C ASP A 74 28.27 6.64 11.69
N ALA A 75 29.04 7.34 10.85
CA ALA A 75 30.49 7.19 10.81
C ALA A 75 31.14 7.53 12.16
N ALA A 76 30.62 8.51 12.90
CA ALA A 76 31.17 8.94 14.19
C ALA A 76 31.17 7.83 15.26
N LYS A 77 30.12 7.00 15.28
CA LYS A 77 30.06 5.82 16.17
C LYS A 77 31.01 4.70 15.74
N ASN A 78 31.20 4.51 14.44
CA ASN A 78 32.00 3.42 13.90
C ASN A 78 33.50 3.72 13.84
N ILE A 79 33.92 5.00 13.83
CA ILE A 79 35.34 5.40 13.86
C ILE A 79 36.10 4.78 15.04
N ARG A 80 35.44 4.59 16.20
CA ARG A 80 36.07 3.95 17.39
C ARG A 80 36.45 2.49 17.19
N LEU A 81 35.86 1.82 16.19
CA LEU A 81 36.12 0.42 15.84
C LEU A 81 37.21 0.28 14.77
N VAL A 82 37.64 1.39 14.19
CA VAL A 82 38.72 1.41 13.21
C VAL A 82 40.04 1.20 13.94
N PRO A 83 40.87 0.23 13.51
CA PRO A 83 42.19 0.01 14.11
C PRO A 83 43.04 1.29 14.04
N LYS A 84 43.93 1.50 15.02
CA LYS A 84 44.88 2.61 14.96
C LYS A 84 45.88 2.40 13.82
N PHE A 85 46.16 3.47 13.09
CA PHE A 85 47.13 3.42 12.01
C PHE A 85 48.57 3.34 12.54
N CYS A 86 49.41 2.54 11.87
CA CYS A 86 50.83 2.45 12.14
C CYS A 86 51.63 2.38 10.84
N GLU A 87 52.48 3.39 10.60
CA GLU A 87 53.32 3.50 9.39
C GLU A 87 54.30 2.32 9.22
N LYS A 88 54.64 1.62 10.29
CA LYS A 88 55.55 0.46 10.24
C LYS A 88 54.89 -0.81 9.70
N THR A 89 53.55 -0.84 9.62
CA THR A 89 52.78 -2.04 9.28
C THR A 89 51.65 -1.72 8.31
N VAL A 90 51.88 -0.83 7.35
CA VAL A 90 50.88 -0.41 6.35
C VAL A 90 50.37 -1.60 5.53
N ASP A 91 51.26 -2.50 5.12
CA ASP A 91 50.92 -3.71 4.34
C ASP A 91 49.92 -4.63 5.04
N LYS A 92 49.88 -4.60 6.38
CA LYS A 92 48.96 -5.43 7.19
C LYS A 92 47.71 -4.66 7.62
N TYR A 93 47.77 -3.33 7.64
CA TYR A 93 46.72 -2.46 8.16
C TYR A 93 45.48 -2.43 7.26
N PHE A 94 45.65 -2.17 5.96
CA PHE A 94 44.51 -2.07 5.04
C PHE A 94 43.70 -3.37 4.92
N PRO A 95 44.31 -4.57 4.79
CA PRO A 95 43.55 -5.82 4.81
C PRO A 95 42.76 -6.04 6.10
N GLN A 96 43.31 -5.62 7.24
CA GLN A 96 42.62 -5.71 8.53
C GLN A 96 41.41 -4.75 8.60
N PHE A 97 41.58 -3.52 8.11
CA PHE A 97 40.49 -2.56 7.99
C PHE A 97 39.37 -3.07 7.09
N GLU A 98 39.70 -3.54 5.88
CA GLU A 98 38.73 -4.07 4.92
C GLU A 98 37.96 -5.26 5.47
N LYS A 99 38.64 -6.15 6.22
CA LYS A 99 37.98 -7.29 6.89
C LYS A 99 36.93 -6.82 7.90
N ILE A 100 37.25 -5.82 8.72
CA ILE A 100 36.32 -5.24 9.70
C ILE A 100 35.16 -4.53 9.00
N ALA A 101 35.47 -3.70 7.99
CA ALA A 101 34.48 -2.95 7.22
C ALA A 101 33.49 -3.87 6.50
N ASN A 102 33.97 -4.99 5.92
CA ASN A 102 33.12 -5.98 5.28
C ASN A 102 32.27 -6.78 6.28
N ASN A 103 32.82 -7.11 7.45
CA ASN A 103 32.08 -7.82 8.51
C ASN A 103 30.97 -6.94 9.11
N LEU A 104 31.23 -5.65 9.30
CA LEU A 104 30.28 -4.68 9.85
C LEU A 104 29.42 -3.99 8.78
N LYS A 105 29.55 -4.41 7.52
CA LYS A 105 28.78 -3.87 6.38
C LYS A 105 28.86 -2.35 6.25
N TRP A 106 30.04 -1.78 6.48
CA TRP A 106 30.27 -0.35 6.33
C TRP A 106 30.13 0.07 4.85
N PRO A 107 29.41 1.13 4.52
CA PRO A 107 29.29 1.60 3.14
C PRO A 107 30.63 2.17 2.65
N LYS A 108 31.09 1.72 1.47
CA LYS A 108 32.35 2.14 0.83
C LYS A 108 32.58 3.65 0.78
N PRO A 109 31.57 4.52 0.51
CA PRO A 109 31.76 5.97 0.48
C PRO A 109 32.32 6.56 1.79
N TYR A 110 32.06 5.91 2.94
CA TYR A 110 32.50 6.40 4.25
C TYR A 110 33.86 5.83 4.68
N TRP A 111 34.43 4.87 3.95
CA TRP A 111 35.69 4.24 4.32
C TRP A 111 36.84 5.27 4.35
N THR A 112 36.87 6.17 3.37
CA THR A 112 37.87 7.24 3.30
C THR A 112 37.77 8.19 4.49
N THR A 113 36.55 8.62 4.85
CA THR A 113 36.29 9.50 6.00
C THR A 113 36.73 8.85 7.32
N MET A 114 36.52 7.54 7.46
CA MET A 114 36.99 6.80 8.63
C MET A 114 38.52 6.73 8.69
N LEU A 115 39.17 6.41 7.57
CA LEU A 115 40.61 6.32 7.48
C LEU A 115 41.28 7.67 7.78
N GLN A 116 40.74 8.75 7.23
CA GLN A 116 41.20 10.12 7.52
C GLN A 116 41.16 10.47 9.02
N SER A 117 40.21 9.91 9.76
CA SER A 117 40.02 10.20 11.19
C SER A 117 41.01 9.45 12.10
N VAL A 118 41.61 8.36 11.63
CA VAL A 118 42.54 7.51 12.41
C VAL A 118 44.00 7.66 12.01
N PHE A 119 44.26 8.39 10.92
CA PHE A 119 45.62 8.79 10.54
C PHE A 119 46.10 9.89 11.47
N GLU A 120 46.59 9.48 12.65
CA GLU A 120 47.30 10.35 13.57
C GLU A 120 48.76 10.51 13.10
N GLY A 121 48.99 11.54 12.28
CA GLY A 121 50.32 11.93 11.80
C GLY A 121 50.31 13.40 11.42
N LYS A 122 51.43 14.11 11.59
CA LYS A 122 51.56 15.52 11.21
C LYS A 122 51.39 15.64 9.68
N ALA A 123 50.18 15.93 9.22
CA ALA A 123 49.99 16.71 8.01
C ALA A 123 50.07 18.18 8.41
N SER A 124 51.29 18.65 8.63
CA SER A 124 51.67 20.07 8.60
C SER A 124 52.85 20.22 7.67
#